data_AF-A0A517XLB0-F1
#
_entry.id   AF-A0A517XLB0-F1
#
_cell.length_a   1.000
_cell.length_b   1.000
_cell.length_c   1.000
_cell.angle_alpha   90.00
_cell.angle_beta   90.00
_cell.angle_gamma   90.00
#
_symmetry.space_group_name_H-M   'P 1'
#
loop_
_entity.id
_entity.type
_entity.pdbx_description
1 polymer ?
#
loop_
_entity_poly.entity_id
_entity_poly.type
_entity_poly.pdbx_seq_one_letter_code
_entity_poly.pdbx_strand_id
1 'polypeptide(L)'
;MDQAPVVSDRQVDGGERLIRALVSQGFPLVGGCWAKTPRYSKPYLYLVTGKVQGVDARPSYRMVQAAFDELESQWGHWQEKLDPFDVMLVAPTDSIAKALEVEYSHRHSPSPALQTDLLGGIVPLEGAALIYPQSWFTQPAPAAAG
;
A
#
# COMPACT_ATOMS: atom_id res chain seq x y z
N MET A 1 4.78 4.37 -23.57
CA MET A 1 6.08 3.93 -23.03
C MET A 1 5.72 2.92 -21.96
N ASP A 2 6.38 1.76 -21.92
CA ASP A 2 6.22 0.77 -20.84
C ASP A 2 7.44 0.92 -19.94
N GLN A 3 7.29 1.57 -18.78
CA GLN A 3 8.37 1.61 -17.80
C GLN A 3 8.44 0.28 -17.06
N ALA A 4 9.65 -0.13 -16.66
CA ALA A 4 9.81 -1.28 -15.80
C ALA A 4 9.12 -1.04 -14.43
N PRO A 5 8.54 -2.08 -13.82
CA PRO A 5 8.02 -2.01 -12.46
C PRO A 5 9.06 -1.46 -11.49
N VAL A 6 8.64 -0.62 -10.54
CA VAL A 6 9.54 -0.09 -9.50
C VAL A 6 10.02 -1.13 -8.51
N VAL A 7 9.35 -2.28 -8.43
CA VAL A 7 9.64 -3.39 -7.52
C VAL A 7 9.54 -4.73 -8.25
N SER A 8 10.21 -5.76 -7.70
CA SER A 8 10.09 -7.12 -8.20
C SER A 8 8.77 -7.79 -7.81
N ASP A 9 8.35 -8.82 -8.55
CA ASP A 9 7.15 -9.62 -8.23
C ASP A 9 7.14 -10.14 -6.79
N ARG A 10 8.31 -10.53 -6.26
CA ARG A 10 8.45 -10.99 -4.86
C ARG A 10 8.14 -9.90 -3.83
N GLN A 11 8.49 -8.65 -4.11
CA GLN A 11 8.13 -7.52 -3.25
C GLN A 11 6.65 -7.17 -3.36
N VAL A 12 6.03 -7.43 -4.51
CA VAL A 12 4.57 -7.32 -4.68
C VAL A 12 3.87 -8.38 -3.81
N ASP A 13 4.31 -9.64 -3.87
CA ASP A 13 3.80 -10.71 -3.02
C ASP A 13 3.96 -10.38 -1.53
N GLY A 14 5.13 -9.83 -1.16
CA GLY A 14 5.41 -9.38 0.21
C GLY A 14 4.46 -8.27 0.67
N GLY A 15 4.20 -7.29 -0.19
CA GLY A 15 3.28 -6.20 0.10
C GLY A 15 1.83 -6.66 0.22
N GLU A 16 1.40 -7.60 -0.62
CA GLU A 16 0.08 -8.23 -0.49
C GLU A 16 -0.08 -8.93 0.87
N ARG A 17 0.91 -9.71 1.30
CA ARG A 17 0.86 -10.40 2.61
C ARG A 17 0.78 -9.41 3.76
N LEU A 18 1.57 -8.34 3.73
CA LEU A 18 1.51 -7.29 4.74
C LEU A 18 0.14 -6.60 4.78
N ILE A 19 -0.42 -6.25 3.62
CA ILE A 19 -1.75 -5.64 3.52
C ILE A 19 -2.81 -6.58 4.11
N ARG A 20 -2.77 -7.87 3.77
CA ARG A 20 -3.72 -8.87 4.30
C ARG A 20 -3.62 -9.00 5.81
N ALA A 21 -2.41 -9.06 6.37
CA ALA A 21 -2.19 -9.11 7.82
C ALA A 21 -2.71 -7.85 8.53
N LEU A 22 -2.46 -6.66 7.96
CA LEU A 22 -2.98 -5.41 8.51
C LEU A 22 -4.51 -5.37 8.49
N VAL A 23 -5.13 -5.77 7.38
CA VAL A 23 -6.58 -5.81 7.24
C VAL A 23 -7.21 -6.83 8.21
N SER A 24 -6.62 -8.02 8.37
CA SER A 24 -7.11 -9.03 9.32
C SER A 24 -6.98 -8.60 10.78
N GLN A 25 -5.99 -7.79 11.13
CA GLN A 25 -5.84 -7.17 12.45
C GLN A 25 -6.76 -5.96 12.68
N GLY A 26 -7.58 -5.59 11.70
CA GLY A 26 -8.49 -4.46 11.83
C GLY A 26 -7.85 -3.10 11.56
N PHE A 27 -6.66 -3.05 10.97
CA PHE A 27 -6.01 -1.79 10.63
C PHE A 27 -6.76 -1.12 9.45
N PRO A 28 -7.23 0.14 9.60
CA PRO A 28 -8.06 0.79 8.61
C PRO A 28 -7.20 1.32 7.47
N LEU A 29 -7.00 0.47 6.46
CA LEU A 29 -6.44 0.85 5.16
C LEU A 29 -7.56 1.24 4.20
N VAL A 30 -7.29 2.18 3.31
CA VAL A 30 -8.23 2.56 2.24
C VAL A 30 -7.59 2.52 0.85
N GLY A 31 -6.30 2.21 0.77
CA GLY A 31 -5.55 2.13 -0.47
C GLY A 31 -4.09 1.77 -0.21
N GLY A 32 -3.40 1.30 -1.25
CA GLY A 32 -1.96 1.14 -1.19
C GLY A 32 -1.33 0.96 -2.57
N CYS A 33 -0.07 1.36 -2.68
CA CYS A 33 0.72 1.15 -3.89
C CYS A 33 2.21 1.10 -3.60
N TRP A 34 2.95 0.42 -4.47
CA TRP A 34 4.37 0.63 -4.64
C TRP A 34 4.61 1.79 -5.59
N ALA A 35 5.41 2.77 -5.17
CA ALA A 35 5.82 3.86 -6.04
C ALA A 35 7.25 4.30 -5.69
N LYS A 36 7.96 4.82 -6.69
CA LYS A 36 9.21 5.54 -6.50
C LYS A 36 8.98 6.98 -6.93
N THR A 37 9.04 7.92 -5.98
CA THR A 37 8.91 9.35 -6.27
C THR A 37 10.29 9.99 -6.32
N PRO A 38 10.49 11.10 -7.06
CA PRO A 38 11.77 11.81 -7.11
C PRO A 38 12.32 12.26 -5.75
N ARG A 39 11.46 12.33 -4.73
CA ARG A 39 11.86 12.70 -3.36
C ARG A 39 12.74 11.63 -2.72
N TYR A 40 12.63 10.37 -3.15
CA TYR A 40 13.27 9.24 -2.50
C TYR A 40 14.09 8.41 -3.48
N SER A 41 15.24 7.93 -3.03
CA SER A 41 16.17 7.15 -3.87
C SER A 41 15.71 5.71 -4.14
N LYS A 42 14.73 5.21 -3.39
CA LYS A 42 14.20 3.84 -3.48
C LYS A 42 12.67 3.83 -3.54
N PRO A 43 12.04 2.78 -4.08
CA PRO A 43 10.59 2.60 -4.01
C PRO A 43 10.13 2.39 -2.56
N TYR A 44 8.90 2.82 -2.27
CA TYR A 44 8.23 2.59 -1.00
C TYR A 44 6.83 2.01 -1.23
N LEU A 45 6.38 1.21 -0.27
CA LEU A 45 5.00 0.76 -0.14
C LEU A 45 4.22 1.84 0.60
N TYR A 46 3.47 2.65 -0.14
CA TYR A 46 2.57 3.65 0.42
C TYR A 46 1.26 2.98 0.83
N LEU A 47 0.87 3.13 2.09
CA LEU A 47 -0.38 2.64 2.64
C LEU A 47 -1.21 3.81 3.13
N VAL A 48 -2.43 3.96 2.60
CA VAL A 48 -3.33 5.07 2.94
C VAL A 48 -4.14 4.70 4.17
N THR A 49 -4.05 5.52 5.23
CA THR A 49 -4.81 5.33 6.47
C THR A 49 -5.15 6.65 7.14
N GLY A 50 -6.36 6.75 7.71
CA GLY A 50 -6.76 7.89 8.53
C GLY A 50 -6.00 7.99 9.87
N LYS A 51 -5.33 6.92 10.31
CA LYS A 51 -4.63 6.88 11.61
C LYS A 51 -3.38 7.77 11.69
N VAL A 52 -2.95 8.40 10.60
CA VAL A 52 -1.82 9.35 10.58
C VAL A 52 -2.27 10.78 10.26
N GLN A 53 -3.57 11.05 10.17
CA GLN A 53 -4.10 12.36 9.87
C GLN A 53 -4.14 13.26 11.11
N GLY A 54 -3.25 14.25 11.17
CA GLY A 54 -3.25 15.27 12.24
C GLY A 54 -2.90 14.74 13.64
N VAL A 55 -2.35 13.53 13.73
CA VAL A 55 -2.00 12.86 14.99
C VAL A 55 -0.61 12.24 14.91
N ASP A 56 -0.05 11.85 16.06
CA ASP A 56 1.21 11.13 16.13
C ASP A 56 1.11 9.79 15.37
N ALA A 57 2.01 9.57 14.40
CA ALA A 57 2.03 8.35 13.60
C ALA A 57 2.67 7.15 14.30
N ARG A 58 3.41 7.35 15.41
CA ARG A 58 4.12 6.26 16.11
C ARG A 58 3.23 5.08 16.52
N PRO A 59 2.02 5.27 17.07
CA PRO A 59 1.12 4.16 17.37
C PRO A 59 0.73 3.35 16.13
N SER A 60 0.52 4.03 15.00
CA SER A 60 0.19 3.40 13.72
C SER A 60 1.35 2.54 13.20
N TYR A 61 2.58 3.07 13.27
CA TYR A 61 3.77 2.29 12.92
C TYR A 61 4.02 1.11 13.86
N ARG A 62 3.64 1.18 15.14
CA ARG A 62 3.71 0.01 16.04
C ARG A 62 2.78 -1.12 15.61
N MET A 63 1.58 -0.80 15.11
CA MET A 63 0.69 -1.82 14.55
C MET A 63 1.28 -2.45 13.28
N VAL A 64 1.90 -1.63 12.43
CA VAL A 64 2.62 -2.14 11.25
C VAL A 64 3.77 -3.06 11.68
N GLN A 65 4.55 -2.67 12.68
CA GLN A 65 5.62 -3.53 13.22
C GLN A 65 5.07 -4.85 13.76
N ALA A 66 3.95 -4.83 14.47
CA ALA A 66 3.32 -6.07 14.95
C ALA A 66 2.90 -7.01 13.81
N ALA A 67 2.41 -6.46 12.69
CA ALA A 67 2.13 -7.25 11.48
C ALA A 67 3.41 -7.83 10.85
N PHE A 68 4.52 -7.08 10.86
CA PHE A 68 5.82 -7.61 10.45
C PHE A 68 6.29 -8.77 11.33
N ASP A 69 6.17 -8.62 12.65
CA ASP A 69 6.59 -9.64 13.61
C ASP A 69 5.76 -10.93 13.46
N GLU A 70 4.46 -10.83 13.15
CA GLU A 70 3.59 -11.97 12.86
C GLU A 70 3.99 -12.70 11.57
N LEU A 71 4.38 -11.93 10.54
CA LEU A 71 4.78 -12.46 9.24
C LEU A 71 6.21 -13.01 9.23
N GLU A 72 7.04 -12.71 10.24
CA GLU A 72 8.45 -13.10 10.29
C GLU A 72 8.68 -14.59 10.08
N SER A 73 7.79 -15.43 10.63
CA SER A 73 7.83 -16.90 10.46
C SER A 73 7.13 -17.42 9.19
N GLN A 74 6.43 -16.55 8.48
CA GLN A 74 5.59 -16.88 7.32
C GLN A 74 6.23 -16.48 5.98
N TRP A 75 7.34 -15.75 5.99
CA TRP A 75 8.06 -15.41 4.77
C TRP A 75 8.59 -16.68 4.09
N GLY A 76 8.10 -16.96 2.88
CA GLY A 76 8.50 -18.15 2.13
C GLY A 76 9.87 -17.99 1.48
N HIS A 77 10.27 -16.74 1.22
CA HIS A 77 11.55 -16.41 0.60
C HIS A 77 12.07 -15.07 1.14
N TRP A 78 13.40 -14.94 1.27
CA TRP A 78 14.02 -13.72 1.80
C TRP A 78 13.77 -12.47 0.93
N GLN A 79 13.47 -12.64 -0.36
CA GLN A 79 13.10 -11.53 -1.27
C GLN A 79 11.65 -11.07 -1.12
N GLU A 80 10.78 -11.88 -0.50
CA GLU A 80 9.42 -11.48 -0.14
C GLU A 80 9.43 -10.65 1.15
N LYS A 81 10.47 -10.82 1.98
CA LYS A 81 10.62 -10.11 3.24
C LYS A 81 10.81 -8.62 2.96
N LEU A 82 9.83 -7.83 3.36
CA LEU A 82 9.90 -6.38 3.29
C LEU A 82 10.67 -5.82 4.49
N ASP A 83 11.34 -4.69 4.30
CA ASP A 83 11.87 -3.89 5.39
C ASP A 83 10.74 -2.98 5.93
N PRO A 84 10.48 -2.91 7.25
CA PRO A 84 9.54 -1.94 7.82
C PRO A 84 9.81 -0.49 7.39
N PHE A 85 11.07 -0.14 7.11
CA PHE A 85 11.47 1.17 6.61
C PHE A 85 11.13 1.39 5.13
N ASP A 86 10.70 0.37 4.39
CA ASP A 86 10.17 0.50 3.02
C ASP A 86 8.66 0.81 3.02
N VAL A 87 8.01 0.88 4.18
CA VAL A 87 6.58 1.17 4.30
C VAL A 87 6.35 2.61 4.74
N MET A 88 5.52 3.34 3.99
CA MET A 88 5.10 4.69 4.33
C MET A 88 3.60 4.76 4.58
N LEU A 89 3.21 5.11 5.80
CA LEU A 89 1.83 5.46 6.10
C LEU A 89 1.54 6.89 5.65
N VAL A 90 0.51 7.05 4.81
CA VAL A 90 0.08 8.37 4.31
C VAL A 90 -1.37 8.65 4.69
N ALA A 91 -1.64 9.91 5.02
CA ALA A 91 -3.01 10.36 5.31
C ALA A 91 -3.82 10.46 4.01
N PRO A 92 -5.16 10.36 4.06
CA PRO A 92 -6.01 10.54 2.87
C PRO A 92 -5.83 11.89 2.17
N THR A 93 -5.35 12.91 2.88
CA THR A 93 -5.10 14.24 2.31
C THR A 93 -3.79 14.35 1.53
N ASP A 94 -2.91 13.34 1.61
CA ASP A 94 -1.62 13.30 0.90
C ASP A 94 -1.83 13.24 -0.63
N SER A 95 -0.90 13.83 -1.38
CA SER A 95 -0.88 13.79 -2.84
C SER A 95 -0.93 12.37 -3.41
N ILE A 96 -0.21 11.41 -2.81
CA ILE A 96 -0.20 10.01 -3.25
C ILE A 96 -1.57 9.37 -2.99
N ALA A 97 -2.18 9.65 -1.83
CA ALA A 97 -3.50 9.13 -1.49
C ALA A 97 -4.59 9.65 -2.45
N LYS A 98 -4.59 10.95 -2.75
CA LYS A 98 -5.51 11.55 -3.72
C LYS A 98 -5.30 10.99 -5.12
N ALA A 99 -4.05 10.77 -5.51
CA ALA A 99 -3.74 10.19 -6.81
C ALA A 99 -4.21 8.73 -6.92
N LEU A 100 -4.11 7.94 -5.85
CA LEU A 100 -4.70 6.60 -5.78
C LEU A 100 -6.23 6.64 -5.89
N GLU A 101 -6.89 7.58 -5.21
CA GLU A 101 -8.34 7.75 -5.28
C GLU A 101 -8.83 8.04 -6.71
N VAL A 102 -8.08 8.87 -7.46
CA VAL A 102 -8.33 9.13 -8.88
C VAL A 102 -8.25 7.83 -9.70
N GLU A 103 -7.19 7.03 -9.51
CA GLU A 103 -7.05 5.76 -10.22
C GLU A 103 -8.19 4.77 -9.89
N TYR A 104 -8.57 4.65 -8.61
CA TYR A 104 -9.69 3.81 -8.20
C TYR A 104 -11.04 4.27 -8.78
N SER A 105 -11.24 5.58 -8.91
CA SER A 105 -12.47 6.15 -9.47
C SER A 105 -12.59 5.91 -10.98
N HIS A 106 -11.47 5.97 -11.71
CA HIS A 106 -11.46 5.76 -13.15
C HIS A 106 -11.47 4.30 -13.57
N ARG A 107 -10.81 3.43 -12.79
CA ARG A 107 -10.60 2.03 -13.14
C ARG A 107 -11.24 1.20 -12.04
N HIS A 108 -12.46 0.72 -12.30
CA HIS A 108 -13.17 -0.17 -11.38
C HIS A 108 -12.25 -1.33 -10.98
N SER A 109 -11.79 -1.33 -9.73
CA SER A 109 -10.97 -2.35 -9.05
C SER A 109 -10.28 -3.37 -9.97
N PRO A 110 -9.15 -3.02 -10.60
CA PRO A 110 -8.39 -4.00 -11.38
C PRO A 110 -7.89 -5.10 -10.44
N SER A 111 -8.19 -6.34 -10.81
CA SER A 111 -7.49 -7.53 -10.30
C SER A 111 -6.90 -8.20 -11.55
N PRO A 112 -5.57 -8.39 -11.65
CA PRO A 112 -4.51 -8.20 -10.64
C PRO A 112 -4.15 -6.73 -10.37
N ALA A 113 -3.15 -6.50 -9.50
CA ALA A 113 -2.57 -5.19 -9.22
C ALA A 113 -2.24 -4.42 -10.52
N LEU A 114 -2.55 -3.13 -10.53
CA LEU A 114 -2.42 -2.28 -11.72
C LEU A 114 -1.02 -1.67 -11.79
N GLN A 115 -0.30 -1.97 -12.86
CA GLN A 115 0.92 -1.25 -13.22
C GLN A 115 0.57 0.04 -13.97
N THR A 116 1.15 1.17 -13.58
CA THR A 116 0.92 2.46 -14.24
C THR A 116 2.13 3.37 -14.18
N ASP A 117 2.42 4.05 -15.29
CA ASP A 117 3.45 5.09 -15.38
C ASP A 117 2.97 6.44 -14.84
N LEU A 118 1.69 6.53 -14.46
CA LEU A 118 1.03 7.72 -13.96
C LEU A 118 0.24 7.38 -12.71
N LEU A 119 0.48 8.11 -11.62
CA LEU A 119 -0.37 8.05 -10.44
C LEU A 119 -1.18 9.34 -10.38
N GLY A 120 -2.46 9.27 -10.77
CA GLY A 120 -3.41 10.39 -10.72
C GLY A 120 -3.02 11.61 -11.56
N GLY A 121 -2.09 11.45 -12.52
CA GLY A 121 -1.62 12.51 -13.42
C GLY A 121 -0.85 13.67 -12.76
N ILE A 122 -0.63 13.64 -11.44
CA ILE A 122 -0.09 14.76 -10.66
C ILE A 122 1.21 14.36 -9.94
N VAL A 123 1.37 13.09 -9.56
CA VAL A 123 2.56 12.63 -8.83
C VAL A 123 3.62 12.20 -9.86
N PRO A 124 4.80 12.85 -9.91
CA PRO A 124 5.89 12.38 -10.75
C PRO A 124 6.42 11.05 -10.21
N LEU A 125 6.61 10.08 -11.11
CA LEU A 125 7.11 8.75 -10.80
C LEU A 125 8.45 8.47 -11.50
N GLU A 126 9.29 7.67 -10.86
CA GLU A 126 10.50 7.09 -11.43
C GLU A 126 10.31 5.58 -11.64
N GLY A 127 9.70 5.20 -12.76
CA GLY A 127 9.30 3.82 -13.06
C GLY A 127 7.81 3.60 -12.87
N ALA A 128 7.33 2.43 -13.29
CA ALA A 128 5.91 2.11 -13.21
C ALA A 128 5.51 1.78 -11.77
N ALA A 129 4.58 2.56 -11.21
CA ALA A 129 3.97 2.28 -9.92
C ALA A 129 3.07 1.04 -10.02
N LEU A 130 2.86 0.38 -8.90
CA LEU A 130 1.98 -0.77 -8.78
C LEU A 130 0.91 -0.52 -7.72
N ILE A 131 -0.35 -0.47 -8.15
CA ILE A 131 -1.50 -0.14 -7.32
C ILE A 131 -2.24 -1.42 -6.93
N TYR A 132 -2.46 -1.62 -5.63
CA TYR A 132 -3.22 -2.77 -5.14
C TYR A 132 -4.73 -2.58 -5.33
N PRO A 133 -5.50 -3.66 -5.52
CA PRO A 133 -6.95 -3.57 -5.72
C PRO A 133 -7.66 -2.94 -4.52
N GLN A 134 -8.57 -1.98 -4.78
CA GLN A 134 -9.30 -1.30 -3.70
C GLN A 134 -10.12 -2.26 -2.84
N SER A 135 -10.65 -3.33 -3.45
CA SER A 135 -11.43 -4.37 -2.78
C SER A 135 -10.68 -5.07 -1.65
N TRP A 136 -9.35 -5.04 -1.63
CA TRP A 136 -8.54 -5.64 -0.56
C TRP A 136 -8.58 -4.85 0.74
N PHE A 137 -8.91 -3.55 0.67
CA PHE A 137 -8.95 -2.66 1.83
C PHE A 137 -10.35 -2.51 2.42
N THR A 138 -11.37 -2.99 1.71
CA THR A 138 -12.75 -2.92 2.17
C THR A 138 -12.96 -3.98 3.25
N GLN A 139 -13.02 -3.56 4.51
CA GLN A 139 -13.49 -4.46 5.56
C GLN A 139 -14.94 -4.85 5.26
N PRO A 140 -15.32 -6.14 5.43
CA PRO A 140 -16.73 -6.51 5.36
C PRO A 140 -17.48 -5.65 6.38
N ALA A 141 -18.56 -4.99 5.92
CA ALA A 141 -19.43 -4.25 6.82
C ALA A 141 -19.81 -5.17 8.00
N PRO A 142 -19.76 -4.69 9.26
CA PRO A 142 -20.18 -5.50 10.38
C PRO A 142 -21.58 -6.02 10.08
N ALA A 143 -21.74 -7.35 10.06
CA ALA A 143 -23.04 -7.97 9.86
C ALA A 143 -24.00 -7.33 10.86
N ALA A 144 -25.02 -6.64 10.35
CA ALA A 144 -26.01 -6.00 11.20
C ALA A 144 -26.57 -7.09 12.12
N ALA A 145 -26.30 -6.98 13.42
CA ALA A 145 -26.90 -7.84 14.42
C ALA A 145 -28.41 -7.59 14.37
N GLY A 146 -29.13 -8.53 13.77
CA GLY A 146 -30.60 -8.58 13.72
C GLY A 146 -31.17 -9.41 14.86
#